data_AF-E0XYP8-F1
#
_entry.id   AF-E0XYP8-F1
#
_cell.length_a   1.000
_cell.length_b   1.000
_cell.length_c   1.000
_cell.angle_alpha   90.00
_cell.angle_beta   90.00
_cell.angle_gamma   90.00
#
_symmetry.space_group_name_H-M   'P 1'
#
loop_
_entity.id
_entity.type
_entity.pdbx_description
1 polymer ?
#
loop_
_entity_poly.entity_id
_entity_poly.type
_entity_poly.pdbx_seq_one_letter_code
_entity_poly.pdbx_strand_id
1 'polypeptide(L)'
;TPGYLGVLTRILKLSCRNSTLEDPAKCLSHKTLEAVNYLSSIRQLFPILFEDISELTVNKTDEYVMVLAEMPTRIHFGEGNMLDQIILLKQFDFTLAGAKKLRDYRYVDLRYRNQIVVRERT
;
A
#
# COMPACT_ATOMS: atom_id res chain seq x y z
N THR A 1 19.04 0.56 -5.43
CA THR A 1 18.72 -0.86 -5.24
C THR A 1 17.62 -1.27 -6.22
N PRO A 2 17.68 -2.45 -6.84
CA PRO A 2 16.75 -2.87 -7.90
C PRO A 2 15.25 -2.85 -7.53
N GLY A 3 14.91 -2.98 -6.24
CA GLY A 3 13.52 -2.99 -5.76
C GLY A 3 12.76 -1.68 -5.92
N TYR A 4 13.36 -0.53 -5.58
CA TYR A 4 12.68 0.78 -5.60
C TYR A 4 12.21 1.18 -7.00
N LEU A 5 13.08 1.01 -8.01
CA LEU A 5 12.76 1.35 -9.40
C LEU A 5 11.73 0.38 -10.00
N GLY A 6 11.78 -0.91 -9.63
CA GLY A 6 10.82 -1.93 -10.09
C GLY A 6 9.40 -1.66 -9.59
N VAL A 7 9.25 -1.35 -8.30
CA VAL A 7 7.96 -1.02 -7.68
C VAL A 7 7.40 0.29 -8.25
N LEU A 8 8.24 1.33 -8.37
CA LEU A 8 7.84 2.61 -8.97
C LEU A 8 7.33 2.47 -10.40
N THR A 9 8.01 1.66 -11.22
CA THR A 9 7.64 1.46 -12.63
C THR A 9 6.24 0.82 -12.78
N ARG A 10 5.85 -0.08 -11.85
CA ARG A 10 4.50 -0.69 -11.87
C ARG A 10 3.42 0.29 -11.41
N ILE A 11 3.70 1.09 -10.38
CA ILE A 11 2.77 2.10 -9.84
C ILE A 11 2.42 3.16 -10.90
N LEU A 12 3.44 3.65 -11.60
CA LEU A 12 3.32 4.62 -12.70
C LEU A 12 2.31 4.19 -13.79
N LYS A 13 2.15 2.88 -14.00
CA LYS A 13 1.30 2.34 -15.08
C LYS A 13 -0.19 2.24 -14.72
N LEU A 14 -0.54 2.32 -13.43
CA LEU A 14 -1.89 2.06 -12.92
C LEU A 14 -2.66 3.33 -12.52
N SER A 15 -1.96 4.37 -12.06
CA SER A 15 -2.59 5.55 -11.47
C SER A 15 -3.50 6.38 -12.40
N CYS A 16 -3.42 6.24 -13.73
CA CYS A 16 -4.17 7.09 -14.69
C CYS A 16 -5.25 6.41 -15.50
N ARG A 17 -5.48 5.10 -15.35
CA ARG A 17 -6.56 4.45 -16.12
C ARG A 17 -7.96 4.74 -15.56
N ASN A 18 -8.07 5.36 -14.37
CA ASN A 18 -9.32 5.41 -13.60
C ASN A 18 -9.78 6.83 -13.20
N SER A 19 -9.09 7.91 -13.58
CA SER A 19 -9.49 9.27 -13.21
C SER A 19 -10.43 9.90 -14.25
N THR A 20 -11.56 10.47 -13.81
CA THR A 20 -12.47 11.34 -14.60
C THR A 20 -11.94 12.78 -14.75
N LEU A 21 -10.65 13.01 -14.51
CA LEU A 21 -10.01 14.32 -14.61
C LEU A 21 -9.92 14.75 -16.08
N GLU A 22 -10.22 16.02 -16.34
CA GLU A 22 -10.23 16.64 -17.67
C GLU A 22 -8.85 16.62 -18.40
N ASP A 23 -7.78 16.18 -17.72
CA ASP A 23 -6.46 15.94 -18.31
C ASP A 23 -5.73 14.73 -17.66
N PRO A 24 -5.61 13.58 -18.37
CA PRO A 24 -4.91 12.38 -17.92
C PRO A 24 -3.43 12.60 -17.56
N ALA A 25 -2.75 13.58 -18.18
CA ALA A 25 -1.34 13.87 -17.91
C ALA A 25 -1.13 14.56 -16.56
N LYS A 26 -2.09 15.40 -16.15
CA LYS A 26 -2.06 16.11 -14.87
C LYS A 26 -2.45 15.21 -13.69
N CYS A 27 -3.37 14.26 -13.90
CA CYS A 27 -3.63 13.19 -12.92
C CYS A 27 -2.39 12.34 -12.68
N LEU A 28 -1.66 12.02 -13.77
CA LEU A 28 -0.49 11.15 -13.70
C LEU A 28 0.57 11.76 -12.80
N SER A 29 0.77 13.07 -12.84
CA SER A 29 1.81 13.72 -12.03
C SER A 29 1.45 13.77 -10.54
N HIS A 30 0.22 14.10 -10.17
CA HIS A 30 -0.14 14.30 -8.75
C HIS A 30 -0.20 12.99 -7.96
N LYS A 31 -0.98 12.00 -8.43
CA LYS A 31 -1.16 10.73 -7.72
C LYS A 31 0.08 9.84 -7.75
N THR A 32 0.88 9.95 -8.81
CA THR A 32 2.22 9.35 -8.84
C THR A 32 3.11 9.98 -7.78
N LEU A 33 3.16 11.32 -7.70
CA LEU A 33 3.99 11.99 -6.71
C LEU A 33 3.57 11.62 -5.29
N GLU A 34 2.26 11.55 -5.05
CA GLU A 34 1.69 11.09 -3.78
C GLU A 34 2.14 9.66 -3.45
N ALA A 35 2.00 8.72 -4.39
CA ALA A 35 2.44 7.33 -4.21
C ALA A 35 3.96 7.21 -3.98
N VAL A 36 4.77 8.01 -4.68
CA VAL A 36 6.24 8.09 -4.47
C VAL A 36 6.54 8.56 -3.04
N ASN A 37 5.82 9.56 -2.55
CA ASN A 37 6.00 10.08 -1.19
C ASN A 37 5.61 9.03 -0.13
N TYR A 38 4.53 8.28 -0.34
CA TYR A 38 4.16 7.18 0.55
C TYR A 38 5.21 6.07 0.55
N LEU A 39 5.69 5.64 -0.62
CA LEU A 39 6.76 4.65 -0.70
C LEU A 39 8.04 5.11 -0.02
N SER A 40 8.41 6.38 -0.19
CA SER A 40 9.58 6.95 0.50
C SER A 40 9.40 6.89 2.02
N SER A 41 8.19 7.22 2.50
CA SER A 41 7.85 7.16 3.92
C SER A 41 7.87 5.72 4.45
N ILE A 42 7.31 4.76 3.71
CA ILE A 42 7.33 3.33 4.08
C ILE A 42 8.77 2.83 4.14
N ARG A 43 9.64 3.21 3.20
CA ARG A 43 11.06 2.83 3.22
C ARG A 43 11.78 3.32 4.47
N GLN A 44 11.42 4.49 4.99
CA GLN A 44 12.02 5.05 6.20
C GLN A 44 11.42 4.45 7.48
N LEU A 45 10.09 4.31 7.53
CA LEU A 45 9.36 3.94 8.75
C LEU A 45 9.20 2.43 8.91
N PHE A 46 9.06 1.69 7.82
CA PHE A 46 8.79 0.25 7.81
C PHE A 46 9.58 -0.46 6.68
N PRO A 47 10.92 -0.54 6.78
CA PRO A 47 11.78 -1.05 5.70
C PRO A 47 11.45 -2.49 5.27
N ILE A 48 11.09 -3.36 6.22
CA ILE A 48 10.72 -4.76 5.94
C ILE A 48 9.46 -4.82 5.06
N LEU A 49 8.45 -3.99 5.35
CA LEU A 49 7.27 -3.87 4.50
C LEU A 49 7.67 -3.36 3.12
N PHE A 50 8.51 -2.32 3.04
CA PHE A 50 8.95 -1.73 1.78
C PHE A 50 9.60 -2.75 0.84
N GLU A 51 10.47 -3.61 1.37
CA GLU A 51 11.16 -4.66 0.62
C GLU A 51 10.20 -5.74 0.09
N ASP A 52 9.07 -5.92 0.74
CA ASP A 52 8.06 -6.92 0.38
C ASP A 52 6.96 -6.36 -0.53
N ILE A 53 6.97 -5.08 -0.90
CA ILE A 53 5.96 -4.54 -1.82
C ILE A 53 6.20 -5.08 -3.23
N SER A 54 5.21 -5.76 -3.80
CA SER A 54 5.20 -6.03 -5.25
C SER A 54 4.53 -4.92 -6.02
N GLU A 55 3.40 -4.43 -5.52
CA GLU A 55 2.55 -3.47 -6.24
C GLU A 55 1.89 -2.49 -5.26
N LEU A 56 1.71 -1.25 -5.71
CA LEU A 56 0.84 -0.27 -5.07
C LEU A 56 -0.05 0.32 -6.16
N THR A 57 -1.36 0.33 -5.90
CA THR A 57 -2.36 0.69 -6.90
C THR A 57 -3.35 1.65 -6.27
N VAL A 58 -3.95 2.52 -7.08
CA VAL A 58 -5.08 3.36 -6.66
C VAL A 58 -6.33 2.87 -7.40
N ASN A 59 -7.40 2.61 -6.67
CA ASN A 59 -8.64 2.12 -7.24
C ASN A 59 -9.51 3.29 -7.76
N LYS A 60 -10.73 2.99 -8.24
CA LYS A 60 -11.65 4.00 -8.79
C LYS A 60 -12.22 4.97 -7.74
N THR A 61 -12.13 4.61 -6.47
CA THR A 61 -12.59 5.41 -5.33
C THR A 61 -11.44 6.17 -4.67
N ASP A 62 -10.30 6.30 -5.37
CA ASP A 62 -9.09 6.97 -4.88
C ASP A 62 -8.44 6.32 -3.65
N GLU A 63 -8.77 5.05 -3.38
CA GLU A 63 -8.19 4.29 -2.28
C GLU A 63 -6.97 3.50 -2.76
N TYR A 64 -5.93 3.48 -1.93
CA TYR A 64 -4.73 2.72 -2.21
C TYR A 64 -4.88 1.24 -1.84
N VAL A 65 -4.34 0.36 -2.69
CA VAL A 65 -4.19 -1.07 -2.41
C VAL A 65 -2.74 -1.45 -2.64
N MET A 66 -2.08 -1.95 -1.59
CA MET A 66 -0.74 -2.51 -1.65
C MET A 66 -0.83 -4.04 -1.73
N VAL A 67 0.03 -4.64 -2.55
CA VAL A 67 0.17 -6.08 -2.68
C VAL A 67 1.58 -6.47 -2.30
N LEU A 68 1.72 -7.47 -1.44
CA LEU A 68 3.02 -8.02 -1.05
C LEU A 68 3.56 -8.99 -2.11
N ALA A 69 4.87 -9.20 -2.15
CA ALA A 69 5.54 -9.98 -3.19
C ALA A 69 5.43 -11.47 -2.96
N GLU A 70 5.65 -11.92 -1.72
CA GLU A 70 5.53 -13.33 -1.36
C GLU A 70 4.20 -13.59 -0.66
N MET A 71 3.48 -14.62 -1.11
CA MET A 71 2.12 -14.96 -0.62
C MET A 71 1.20 -13.72 -0.63
N PRO A 72 0.79 -13.24 -1.82
CA PRO A 72 0.35 -11.87 -2.06
C PRO A 72 -0.81 -11.50 -1.15
N THR A 73 -0.47 -10.80 -0.07
CA THR A 73 -1.41 -10.23 0.89
C THR A 73 -1.85 -8.89 0.32
N ARG A 74 -3.16 -8.66 0.28
CA ARG A 74 -3.71 -7.35 -0.13
C ARG A 74 -3.93 -6.49 1.10
N ILE A 75 -3.36 -5.29 1.08
CA ILE A 75 -3.53 -4.31 2.14
C ILE A 75 -4.36 -3.17 1.57
N HIS A 76 -5.57 -2.98 2.10
CA HIS A 76 -6.50 -1.94 1.69
C HIS A 76 -6.36 -0.73 2.60
N PHE A 77 -5.98 0.41 2.02
CA PHE A 77 -5.96 1.72 2.68
C PHE A 77 -7.29 2.41 2.44
N GLY A 78 -7.69 3.28 3.36
CA GLY A 78 -8.95 4.03 3.26
C GLY A 78 -8.73 5.46 2.83
N GLU A 79 -9.82 6.24 2.85
CA GLU A 79 -9.82 7.68 2.52
C GLU A 79 -9.03 8.55 3.53
N GLY A 80 -8.49 7.95 4.60
CA GLY A 80 -7.67 8.64 5.59
C GLY A 80 -6.22 8.88 5.12
N ASN A 81 -5.44 9.55 5.96
CA ASN A 81 -4.01 9.73 5.70
C ASN A 81 -3.30 8.37 5.68
N MET A 82 -2.77 7.98 4.52
CA MET A 82 -2.10 6.70 4.33
C MET A 82 -0.87 6.56 5.24
N LEU A 83 -0.17 7.67 5.58
CA LEU A 83 0.97 7.64 6.49
C LEU A 83 0.57 7.16 7.90
N ASP A 84 -0.55 7.67 8.41
CA ASP A 84 -1.08 7.24 9.71
C ASP A 84 -1.49 5.76 9.66
N GLN A 85 -2.08 5.33 8.55
CA GLN A 85 -2.42 3.92 8.32
C GLN A 85 -1.19 3.01 8.20
N ILE A 86 -0.07 3.50 7.62
CA ILE A 86 1.20 2.78 7.58
C ILE A 86 1.78 2.61 9.00
N ILE A 87 1.68 3.65 9.85
CA ILE A 87 2.10 3.59 11.25
C ILE A 87 1.25 2.58 12.01
N LEU A 88 -0.08 2.61 11.83
CA LEU A 88 -1.01 1.65 12.42
C LEU A 88 -0.69 0.21 11.97
N LEU A 89 -0.45 0.00 10.67
CA LEU A 89 -0.08 -1.30 10.12
C LEU A 89 1.23 -1.83 10.73
N LYS A 90 2.22 -0.95 10.93
CA LYS A 90 3.48 -1.32 11.59
C LYS A 90 3.27 -1.75 13.03
N GLN A 91 2.44 -1.02 13.78
CA GLN A 91 2.09 -1.39 15.16
C GLN A 91 1.35 -2.74 15.22
N PHE A 92 0.45 -2.99 14.25
CA PHE A 92 -0.24 -4.26 14.12
C PHE A 92 0.72 -5.42 13.86
N ASP A 93 1.61 -5.31 12.87
CA ASP A 93 2.63 -6.34 12.59
C ASP A 93 3.54 -6.60 13.80
N PHE A 94 3.94 -5.52 14.50
CA PHE A 94 4.73 -5.63 15.72
C PHE A 94 3.98 -6.34 16.86
N THR A 95 2.67 -6.08 17.03
CA THR A 95 1.85 -6.71 18.08
C THR A 95 1.72 -8.22 17.87
N LEU A 96 1.79 -8.67 16.62
CA LEU A 96 1.71 -10.07 16.25
C LEU A 96 3.08 -10.77 16.17
N ALA A 97 4.16 -10.02 16.42
CA ALA A 97 5.53 -10.51 16.25
C ALA A 97 5.75 -11.81 17.05
N GLY A 98 6.24 -12.85 16.36
CA GLY A 98 6.46 -14.18 16.93
C GLY A 98 5.28 -15.14 16.81
N ALA A 99 4.07 -14.66 16.49
CA ALA A 99 2.88 -15.50 16.28
C ALA A 99 2.43 -15.52 14.81
N LYS A 100 2.38 -14.34 14.16
CA LYS A 100 1.95 -14.18 12.77
C LYS A 100 2.78 -13.09 12.08
N LYS A 101 2.80 -13.12 10.76
CA LYS A 101 3.36 -12.08 9.87
C LYS A 101 2.26 -11.57 8.94
N LEU A 102 2.43 -10.39 8.35
CA LEU A 102 1.50 -9.87 7.35
C LEU A 102 1.18 -10.89 6.22
N ARG A 103 2.18 -11.69 5.81
CA ARG A 103 2.04 -12.72 4.76
C ARG A 103 1.12 -13.89 5.12
N ASP A 104 0.80 -14.07 6.41
CA ASP A 104 -0.10 -15.12 6.88
C ASP A 104 -1.58 -14.77 6.64
N TYR A 105 -1.86 -13.56 6.13
CA TYR A 105 -3.18 -13.09 5.81
C TYR A 105 -3.44 -13.13 4.29
N ARG A 106 -4.70 -13.35 3.90
CA ARG A 106 -5.17 -13.10 2.52
C ARG A 106 -5.36 -11.61 2.29
N TYR A 107 -5.87 -10.90 3.29
CA TYR A 107 -5.97 -9.45 3.27
C TYR A 107 -5.87 -8.83 4.66
N VAL A 108 -5.45 -7.58 4.68
CA VAL A 108 -5.53 -6.64 5.80
C VAL A 108 -6.31 -5.42 5.30
N ASP A 109 -7.33 -4.99 6.03
CA ASP A 109 -8.21 -3.89 5.64
C ASP A 109 -8.20 -2.81 6.73
N LEU A 110 -7.68 -1.63 6.37
CA LEU A 110 -7.49 -0.46 7.23
C LEU A 110 -8.56 0.62 6.99
N ARG A 111 -9.54 0.35 6.12
CA ARG A 111 -10.58 1.33 5.75
C ARG A 111 -11.55 1.65 6.89
N TYR A 112 -11.64 0.77 7.88
CA TYR A 112 -12.52 0.93 9.02
C TYR A 112 -11.87 1.79 10.11
N ARG A 113 -12.61 2.78 10.61
CA ARG A 113 -12.14 3.60 11.73
C ARG A 113 -11.90 2.74 12.96
N ASN A 114 -10.74 2.94 13.59
CA ASN A 114 -10.31 2.31 14.84
C ASN A 114 -10.28 0.77 14.82
N GLN A 115 -10.25 0.15 13.64
CA GLN A 115 -10.30 -1.29 13.48
C GLN A 115 -9.39 -1.74 12.34
N ILE A 116 -8.79 -2.92 12.51
CA ILE A 116 -8.06 -3.62 11.45
C ILE A 116 -8.79 -4.94 11.22
N VAL A 117 -9.30 -5.14 10.01
CA VAL A 117 -9.98 -6.39 9.64
C VAL A 117 -9.02 -7.25 8.84
N VAL A 118 -8.79 -8.48 9.29
CA VAL A 118 -7.88 -9.41 8.62
C VAL A 118 -8.59 -10.70 8.26
N ARG A 119 -8.16 -11.32 7.16
CA ARG A 119 -8.55 -12.69 6.81
C ARG A 119 -7.34 -13.57 6.79
N GLU A 120 -7.29 -14.58 7.65
CA GLU A 120 -6.18 -15.54 7.65
C GLU A 120 -6.15 -16.38 6.37
N ARG A 121 -4.93 -16.83 6.04
CA ARG A 121 -4.67 -17.80 5.00
C ARG A 121 -4.69 -19.19 5.65
N THR A 122 -5.88 -19.79 5.74
CA THR A 122 -6.06 -21.23 6.02
C THR A 122 -5.50 -22.08 4.88
#